data_AF-A0A3L7RGZ1-F1
#
_entry.id   AF-A0A3L7RGZ1-F1
#
_cell.length_a   1.000
_cell.length_b   1.000
_cell.length_c   1.000
_cell.angle_alpha   90.00
_cell.angle_beta   90.00
_cell.angle_gamma   90.00
#
_symmetry.space_group_name_H-M   'P 1'
#
loop_
_entity.id
_entity.type
_entity.pdbx_description
1 polymer ?
#
loop_
_entity_poly.entity_id
_entity_poly.type
_entity_poly.pdbx_seq_one_letter_code
_entity_poly.pdbx_strand_id
1 'polypeptide(L)' 'MILLPCALFASLLQRVPGILFGLPLVALASLIFAATHHEDPAEIRFGTIHWAVWLGGILGMVLAVVLLLGWLA' A
#
# COMPACT_ATOMS: atom_id res chain seq x y z
N MET A 1 -32.95 -9.86 2.89
CA MET A 1 -32.50 -9.56 1.51
C MET A 1 -31.33 -8.56 1.41
N ILE A 2 -30.86 -7.93 2.51
CA ILE A 2 -29.74 -6.97 2.52
C ILE A 2 -28.35 -7.65 2.48
N LEU A 3 -28.24 -8.93 2.86
CA LEU A 3 -26.97 -9.67 2.91
C LEU A 3 -26.42 -10.06 1.52
N LEU A 4 -27.30 -10.27 0.53
CA LEU A 4 -26.90 -10.67 -0.82
C LEU A 4 -26.00 -9.64 -1.53
N PRO A 5 -26.32 -8.32 -1.52
CA PRO A 5 -25.43 -7.31 -2.13
C PRO A 5 -24.09 -7.16 -1.41
N CYS A 6 -24.03 -7.30 -0.09
CA CYS A 6 -22.77 -7.26 0.65
C CYS A 6 -21.86 -8.45 0.31
N ALA A 7 -22.45 -9.65 0.20
CA ALA A 7 -21.69 -10.85 -0.20
C ALA A 7 -21.18 -10.74 -1.64
N LEU A 8 -21.98 -10.20 -2.55
CA LEU A 8 -21.57 -9.97 -3.93
C LEU A 8 -20.41 -8.96 -4.00
N PHE A 9 -20.53 -7.84 -3.29
CA PHE A 9 -19.47 -6.83 -3.21
C PHE A 9 -18.18 -7.40 -2.63
N ALA A 10 -18.25 -8.16 -1.53
CA ALA A 10 -17.09 -8.82 -0.95
C ALA A 10 -16.44 -9.79 -1.94
N SER A 11 -17.22 -10.58 -2.67
CA SER A 11 -16.69 -11.53 -3.67
C SER A 11 -15.97 -10.82 -4.83
N LEU A 12 -16.45 -9.64 -5.24
CA LEU A 12 -15.79 -8.83 -6.26
C LEU A 12 -14.49 -8.24 -5.71
N LEU A 13 -14.50 -7.77 -4.46
CA LEU A 13 -13.33 -7.21 -3.79
C LEU A 13 -12.21 -8.24 -3.63
N GLN A 14 -12.55 -9.50 -3.32
CA GLN A 14 -11.59 -10.61 -3.23
C GLN A 14 -10.88 -10.94 -4.56
N ARG A 15 -11.47 -10.56 -5.70
CA ARG A 15 -10.86 -10.78 -7.03
C ARG A 15 -9.88 -9.68 -7.42
N VAL A 16 -9.93 -8.53 -6.75
CA VAL A 16 -9.05 -7.41 -7.06
C VAL A 16 -7.68 -7.68 -6.46
N PRO A 17 -6.59 -7.63 -7.25
CA PRO A 17 -5.25 -7.76 -6.71
C PRO A 17 -5.00 -6.73 -5.61
N GLY A 18 -4.59 -7.19 -4.42
CA GLY A 18 -4.39 -6.32 -3.26
C GLY A 18 -3.41 -5.17 -3.52
N ILE A 19 -2.47 -5.35 -4.46
CA ILE A 19 -1.50 -4.33 -4.85
C ILE A 19 -2.16 -3.06 -5.43
N LEU A 20 -3.34 -3.19 -6.05
CA LEU A 20 -4.09 -2.07 -6.61
C LEU A 20 -4.68 -1.16 -5.54
N PHE A 21 -4.89 -1.67 -4.32
CA PHE A 21 -5.25 -0.85 -3.17
C PHE A 21 -4.03 -0.48 -2.33
N GLY A 22 -3.08 -1.41 -2.18
CA GLY A 22 -1.89 -1.22 -1.36
C GLY A 22 -0.99 -0.10 -1.87
N LEU A 23 -0.63 -0.08 -3.16
CA LEU A 23 0.29 0.94 -3.69
C LEU A 23 -0.27 2.37 -3.59
N PRO A 24 -1.54 2.64 -3.98
CA PRO A 24 -2.13 3.96 -3.76
C PRO A 24 -2.17 4.36 -2.28
N LEU A 25 -2.47 3.43 -1.37
CA LEU A 25 -2.47 3.70 0.07
C LEU A 25 -1.06 4.04 0.59
N VAL A 26 -0.03 3.33 0.14
CA VAL A 26 1.38 3.65 0.50
C VAL A 26 1.75 5.04 -0.01
N ALA A 27 1.41 5.37 -1.25
CA ALA A 27 1.68 6.69 -1.82
C ALA A 27 0.94 7.80 -1.04
N LEU A 28 -0.34 7.59 -0.72
CA LEU A 28 -1.14 8.54 0.04
C LEU A 28 -0.62 8.72 1.47
N ALA A 29 -0.29 7.63 2.17
CA ALA A 29 0.28 7.68 3.51
C ALA A 29 1.61 8.44 3.52
N SER A 30 2.46 8.21 2.52
CA SER A 30 3.75 8.89 2.37
C SER A 30 3.57 10.39 2.12
N LEU A 31 2.58 10.76 1.30
CA LEU A 31 2.24 12.15 1.02
C LEU A 31 1.73 12.86 2.28
N ILE A 32 0.79 12.25 3.00
CA ILE A 32 0.23 12.83 4.23
C ILE A 32 1.33 12.99 5.29
N PHE A 33 2.20 11.99 5.44
CA PHE A 33 3.33 12.08 6.35
C PHE A 33 4.27 13.24 5.99
N ALA A 34 4.67 13.36 4.71
CA ALA A 34 5.56 14.43 4.28
C ALA A 34 4.92 15.83 4.42
N ALA A 35 3.64 15.96 4.04
CA ALA A 35 2.89 17.22 4.09
C ALA A 35 2.58 17.68 5.52
N THR A 36 2.65 16.79 6.51
CA THR A 36 2.49 17.16 7.93
C THR A 36 3.82 17.50 8.61
N HIS A 37 4.94 17.17 7.98
CA HIS A 37 6.29 17.44 8.49
C HIS A 37 6.93 18.68 7.87
N HIS A 38 6.65 18.94 6.60
CA HIS A 38 7.28 20.01 5.83
C HIS A 38 6.23 21.00 5.31
N GLU A 39 6.60 22.28 5.25
CA GLU A 39 5.76 23.33 4.66
C GLU A 39 6.17 23.68 3.22
N ASP A 40 7.43 23.46 2.85
CA ASP A 40 7.93 23.70 1.49
C ASP A 40 7.44 22.60 0.53
N PRO A 41 6.74 22.94 -0.57
CA PRO A 41 6.32 21.99 -1.59
C PRO A 41 7.44 21.11 -2.16
N ALA A 42 8.67 21.64 -2.27
CA ALA A 42 9.81 20.86 -2.76
C ALA A 42 10.22 19.76 -1.77
N GLU A 43 10.29 20.10 -0.47
CA GLU A 43 10.57 19.15 0.60
C GLU A 43 9.45 18.12 0.77
N ILE A 44 8.18 18.51 0.65
CA ILE A 44 7.04 17.58 0.69
C ILE A 44 7.16 16.55 -0.43
N ARG A 45 7.48 16.98 -1.66
CA ARG A 45 7.64 16.05 -2.78
C ARG A 45 8.80 15.07 -2.54
N PHE A 46 9.94 15.57 -2.08
CA PHE A 46 11.09 14.73 -1.78
C PHE A 46 10.77 13.73 -0.65
N GLY A 47 10.18 14.21 0.44
CA GLY A 47 9.74 13.39 1.56
C GLY A 47 8.73 12.33 1.13
N THR A 48 7.74 12.69 0.31
CA THR A 48 6.74 11.74 -0.21
C THR A 48 7.40 10.58 -0.95
N ILE A 49 8.36 10.87 -1.84
CA ILE A 49 9.09 9.84 -2.59
C ILE A 49 9.95 9.01 -1.65
N HIS A 50 10.69 9.65 -0.73
CA HIS A 50 11.54 8.97 0.24
C HIS A 50 10.74 7.96 1.08
N TRP A 51 9.62 8.40 1.65
CA TRP A 51 8.75 7.55 2.47
C TRP A 51 8.06 6.45 1.66
N ALA A 52 7.64 6.74 0.42
CA ALA A 52 7.04 5.73 -0.45
C ALA A 52 8.05 4.62 -0.79
N VAL A 53 9.31 4.99 -1.09
CA VAL A 53 10.40 4.04 -1.33
C VAL A 53 10.74 3.25 -0.06
N TRP A 54 10.80 3.92 1.09
CA TRP A 54 11.14 3.25 2.36
C TRP A 54 10.05 2.25 2.78
N LEU A 55 8.79 2.67 2.80
CA LEU A 55 7.65 1.80 3.12
C LEU A 55 7.49 0.68 2.10
N GLY A 56 7.53 1.02 0.80
CA GLY A 56 7.47 0.05 -0.28
C GLY A 56 8.62 -0.96 -0.22
N GLY A 57 9.82 -0.50 0.14
CA GLY A 57 11.00 -1.35 0.31
C GLY A 57 10.85 -2.36 1.44
N ILE A 58 10.37 -1.93 2.62
CA ILE A 58 10.13 -2.85 3.75
C ILE A 58 9.04 -3.86 3.41
N LEU A 59 7.90 -3.40 2.88
CA LEU A 59 6.80 -4.28 2.52
C LEU A 59 7.22 -5.27 1.42
N GLY A 60 7.98 -4.80 0.42
CA GLY A 60 8.53 -5.62 -0.64
C GLY A 60 9.54 -6.66 -0.14
N MET A 61 10.39 -6.28 0.82
CA MET A 61 11.34 -7.21 1.46
C MET A 61 10.61 -8.30 2.23
N VAL A 62 9.62 -7.94 3.05
CA VAL A 62 8.80 -8.92 3.78
C VAL A 62 8.09 -9.86 2.80
N LEU A 63 7.50 -9.33 1.74
CA LEU A 63 6.88 -10.15 0.69
C LEU A 63 7.89 -11.11 0.06
N ALA A 64 9.08 -10.64 -0.30
CA ALA A 64 10.12 -11.47 -0.88
C ALA A 64 10.55 -12.60 0.06
N VAL A 65 10.70 -12.32 1.36
CA VAL A 65 11.02 -13.33 2.39
C VAL A 65 9.90 -14.37 2.49
N VAL A 66 8.63 -13.94 2.54
CA VAL A 66 7.49 -14.86 2.60
C VAL A 66 7.41 -15.74 1.36
N LEU A 67 7.62 -15.18 0.17
CA LEU A 67 7.65 -15.94 -1.08
C LEU A 67 8.80 -16.95 -1.11
N LEU A 68 9.99 -16.57 -0.63
CA LEU A 68 11.13 -17.47 -0.53
C LEU A 68 10.84 -18.63 0.44
N LEU A 69 10.29 -18.34 1.61
CA LEU A 69 9.93 -19.38 2.59
C LEU A 69 8.85 -20.31 2.04
N GLY A 70 7.84 -19.77 1.36
CA GLY A 70 6.81 -20.57 0.70
C GLY A 70 7.32 -21.40 -0.47
N TRP A 71 8.40 -20.97 -1.13
CA TRP A 71 9.07 -21.74 -2.19
C TRP A 71 9.91 -22.90 -1.63
N LEU A 72 10.42 -22.77 -0.40
CA LEU A 72 11.24 -23.79 0.26
C LEU A 72 10.42 -24.83 1.05
N ALA A 73 9.15 -24.55 1.32
CA ALA A 73 8.22 -25.41 2.06
C ALA A 73 7.57 -26.48 1.17
#